data_AF-A0A250JFJ2-F1
#
_entry.id   AF-A0A250JFJ2-F1
#
_cell.length_a   1.000
_cell.length_b   1.000
_cell.length_c   1.000
_cell.angle_alpha   90.00
_cell.angle_beta   90.00
_cell.angle_gamma   90.00
#
_symmetry.space_group_name_H-M   'P 1'
#
loop_
_entity.id
_entity.type
_entity.pdbx_description
1 polymer ?
#
loop_
_entity_poly.entity_id
_entity_poly.type
_entity_poly.pdbx_seq_one_letter_code
_entity_poly.pdbx_strand_id
1 'polypeptide(L)'
;MSLSTLCLHCGLCCDGTLFTHVPLQRAEAAPLRALGLPVKEREDGTQVLPQRCAALDGRHCTAYAARPEGCRRYHCQLFSALAEGEVSLPEALAVVDGAHALLAAQGAGRGPEVEAYLDRHFRGRHRR
;
A
#
# COMPACT_ATOMS: atom_id res chain seq x y z
N MET A 1 15.97 -2.48 9.50
CA MET A 1 15.25 -3.61 8.87
C MET A 1 13.76 -3.66 9.22
N SER A 2 13.25 -2.92 10.21
CA SER A 2 11.83 -2.96 10.63
C SER A 2 10.83 -2.41 9.60
N LEU A 3 11.21 -1.38 8.83
CA LEU A 3 10.29 -0.70 7.90
C LEU A 3 9.82 -1.59 6.74
N SER A 4 10.73 -2.37 6.17
CA SER A 4 10.37 -3.31 5.11
C SER A 4 9.52 -4.46 5.64
N THR A 5 9.80 -4.95 6.85
CA THR A 5 8.95 -5.94 7.53
C THR A 5 7.51 -5.43 7.65
N LEU A 6 7.30 -4.20 8.13
CA LEU A 6 5.94 -3.64 8.22
C LEU A 6 5.20 -3.72 6.88
N CYS A 7 5.80 -3.25 5.79
CA CYS A 7 5.16 -3.27 4.48
C CYS A 7 4.88 -4.69 3.96
N LEU A 8 5.83 -5.61 4.15
CA LEU A 8 5.75 -7.01 3.71
C LEU A 8 4.69 -7.82 4.46
N HIS A 9 4.23 -7.34 5.62
CA HIS A 9 3.15 -7.94 6.40
C HIS A 9 1.82 -7.17 6.29
N CYS A 10 1.80 -6.00 5.64
CA CYS A 10 0.66 -5.10 5.62
C CYS A 10 -0.24 -5.26 4.39
N GLY A 11 0.30 -5.11 3.18
CA GLY A 11 -0.46 -5.29 1.93
C GLY A 11 -1.53 -4.24 1.58
N LEU A 12 -1.91 -3.31 2.47
CA LEU A 12 -3.02 -2.36 2.24
C LEU A 12 -2.78 -1.34 1.11
N CYS A 13 -1.52 -1.06 0.79
CA CYS A 13 -1.16 -0.27 -0.38
C CYS A 13 -1.33 -1.09 -1.68
N CYS A 14 -1.12 -2.40 -1.58
CA CYS A 14 -1.08 -3.33 -2.70
C CYS A 14 -2.46 -3.93 -3.03
N ASP A 15 -3.39 -3.97 -2.08
CA ASP A 15 -4.72 -4.56 -2.27
C ASP A 15 -5.75 -3.55 -2.81
N GLY A 16 -5.39 -2.27 -2.88
CA GLY A 16 -6.26 -1.19 -3.33
C GLY A 16 -6.93 -0.41 -2.19
N THR A 17 -6.69 -0.77 -0.92
CA THR A 17 -7.33 -0.15 0.25
C THR A 17 -6.94 1.33 0.39
N LEU A 18 -5.65 1.66 0.25
CA LEU A 18 -5.20 3.04 0.44
C LEU A 18 -5.31 3.90 -0.83
N PHE A 19 -5.13 3.29 -2.00
CA PHE A 19 -5.24 3.94 -3.31
C PHE A 19 -5.42 2.88 -4.40
N THR A 20 -5.95 3.28 -5.55
CA THR A 20 -6.32 2.35 -6.62
C THR A 20 -5.26 2.19 -7.70
N HIS A 21 -4.21 3.01 -7.72
CA HIS A 21 -3.16 2.94 -8.71
C HIS A 21 -1.88 3.65 -8.23
N VAL A 22 -0.75 3.26 -8.83
CA VAL A 22 0.56 3.89 -8.61
C VAL A 22 1.02 4.50 -9.93
N PRO A 23 1.31 5.81 -9.98
CA PRO A 23 1.87 6.43 -11.18
C PRO A 23 3.26 5.89 -11.47
N LEU A 24 3.55 5.66 -12.75
CA LEU A 24 4.82 5.13 -13.23
C LEU A 24 5.54 6.19 -14.06
N GLN A 25 6.85 6.26 -13.91
CA GLN A 25 7.71 6.89 -14.90
C GLN A 25 7.77 6.02 -16.16
N ARG A 26 7.96 6.64 -17.33
CA ARG A 26 8.01 5.94 -18.61
C ARG A 26 9.02 4.78 -18.63
N ALA A 27 10.16 4.94 -17.96
CA ALA A 27 11.21 3.91 -17.88
C ALA A 27 10.83 2.69 -17.02
N GLU A 28 9.83 2.80 -16.15
CA GLU A 28 9.45 1.73 -15.21
C GLU A 28 8.46 0.74 -15.83
N ALA A 29 7.76 1.12 -16.91
CA ALA A 29 6.72 0.29 -17.48
C ALA A 29 7.25 -1.04 -18.07
N ALA A 30 8.37 -1.00 -18.81
CA ALA A 30 8.90 -2.22 -19.44
C ALA A 30 9.44 -3.25 -18.42
N PRO A 31 10.24 -2.85 -17.41
CA PRO A 31 10.67 -3.76 -16.35
C PRO A 31 9.50 -4.38 -15.58
N LEU A 32 8.45 -3.60 -15.26
CA LEU A 32 7.28 -4.13 -14.56
C LEU A 32 6.51 -5.14 -15.41
N ARG A 33 6.33 -4.89 -16.71
CA ARG A 33 5.71 -5.86 -17.63
C ARG A 33 6.52 -7.16 -17.71
N ALA A 34 7.85 -7.08 -17.71
CA ALA A 34 8.72 -8.25 -17.69
C ALA A 34 8.58 -9.09 -16.41
N LEU A 35 8.18 -8.47 -15.30
CA LEU A 35 7.84 -9.14 -14.03
C LEU A 35 6.39 -9.65 -13.99
N GLY A 36 5.64 -9.57 -15.10
CA GLY A 36 4.23 -9.97 -15.16
C GLY A 36 3.27 -8.97 -14.52
N LEU A 37 3.72 -7.76 -14.18
CA LEU A 37 2.87 -6.73 -13.59
C LEU A 37 2.14 -5.93 -14.67
N PRO A 38 0.80 -5.78 -14.56
CA PRO A 38 0.03 -5.03 -15.54
C PRO A 38 0.38 -3.54 -15.47
N VAL A 39 0.53 -2.91 -16.63
CA VAL A 39 0.65 -1.45 -16.74
C VAL A 39 -0.47 -0.96 -17.64
N LYS A 40 -1.28 -0.04 -17.11
CA LYS A 40 -2.38 0.63 -17.80
C LYS A 40 -1.97 2.06 -18.15
N GLU A 41 -2.60 2.61 -19.17
CA GLU A 41 -2.50 4.01 -19.54
C GLU A 41 -3.81 4.71 -19.21
N ARG A 42 -3.74 5.90 -18.62
CA ARG A 42 -4.89 6.77 -18.37
C ARG A 42 -5.16 7.65 -19.58
N GLU A 43 -6.32 8.31 -19.59
CA GLU A 43 -6.72 9.22 -20.69
C GLU A 43 -5.71 10.35 -20.93
N ASP A 44 -4.99 10.78 -19.89
CA ASP A 44 -3.94 11.81 -19.96
C ASP A 44 -2.57 11.26 -20.42
N GLY A 45 -2.50 10.00 -20.83
CA GLY A 45 -1.27 9.33 -21.26
C GLY A 45 -0.36 8.86 -20.11
N THR A 46 -0.77 9.05 -18.85
CA THR A 46 0.01 8.60 -17.69
C THR A 46 -0.04 7.08 -17.58
N GLN A 47 1.14 6.44 -17.49
CA GLN A 47 1.23 5.01 -17.21
C GLN A 47 1.10 4.76 -15.71
N VAL A 48 0.30 3.75 -15.36
CA VAL A 48 0.00 3.40 -13.97
C VAL A 48 0.06 1.89 -13.75
N LEU A 49 0.48 1.50 -12.54
CA LEU A 49 0.32 0.15 -12.01
C LEU A 49 -1.02 0.11 -11.24
N PRO A 50 -2.06 -0.58 -11.74
CA PRO A 50 -3.34 -0.66 -11.05
C PRO A 50 -3.23 -1.51 -9.76
N GLN A 51 -4.03 -1.14 -8.77
CA GLN A 51 -4.30 -1.94 -7.58
C GLN A 51 -5.68 -2.60 -7.73
N ARG A 52 -5.91 -3.83 -7.27
CA ARG A 52 -5.03 -4.77 -6.57
C ARG A 52 -3.81 -5.20 -7.41
N CYS A 53 -2.60 -5.02 -6.86
CA CYS A 53 -1.34 -5.34 -7.52
C CYS A 53 -1.22 -6.85 -7.75
N ALA A 54 -0.78 -7.25 -8.93
CA ALA A 54 -0.54 -8.66 -9.27
C ALA A 54 0.64 -9.29 -8.49
N ALA A 55 1.54 -8.49 -7.90
CA ALA A 55 2.58 -8.98 -7.00
C ALA A 55 2.11 -9.19 -5.55
N LEU A 56 0.83 -8.96 -5.24
CA LEU A 56 0.31 -9.20 -3.89
C LEU A 56 -0.06 -10.68 -3.73
N ASP A 57 0.67 -11.38 -2.87
CA ASP A 57 0.37 -12.74 -2.42
C ASP A 57 -0.04 -12.69 -0.93
N GLY A 58 -1.34 -12.86 -0.67
CA GLY A 58 -1.92 -12.58 0.65
C GLY A 58 -1.71 -11.11 1.05
N ARG A 59 -0.81 -10.87 2.02
CA ARG A 59 -0.37 -9.53 2.46
C ARG A 59 1.06 -9.18 2.01
N HIS A 60 1.74 -10.12 1.36
CA HIS A 60 3.15 -10.04 1.01
C HIS A 60 3.35 -9.55 -0.43
N CYS A 61 4.23 -8.56 -0.62
CA CYS A 61 4.60 -8.06 -1.94
C CYS A 61 5.77 -8.88 -2.50
N THR A 62 5.50 -9.75 -3.47
CA THR A 62 6.52 -10.61 -4.09
C THR A 62 7.53 -9.83 -4.94
N ALA A 63 7.19 -8.60 -5.34
CA ALA A 63 8.06 -7.70 -6.09
C ALA A 63 8.69 -6.59 -5.23
N TYR A 64 8.77 -6.74 -3.90
CA TYR A 64 9.17 -5.65 -2.99
C TYR A 64 10.53 -5.01 -3.34
N ALA A 65 11.50 -5.81 -3.78
CA ALA A 65 12.82 -5.36 -4.20
C ALA A 65 12.81 -4.62 -5.55
N ALA A 66 11.84 -4.92 -6.42
CA ALA A 66 11.66 -4.35 -7.76
C ALA A 66 10.54 -3.29 -7.83
N ARG A 67 10.08 -2.79 -6.67
CA ARG A 67 9.02 -1.77 -6.60
C ARG A 67 9.33 -0.56 -7.48
N PRO A 68 8.33 -0.01 -8.19
CA PRO A 68 8.48 1.27 -8.84
C PRO A 68 8.64 2.39 -7.81
N GLU A 69 9.13 3.53 -8.26
CA GLU A 69 9.43 4.72 -7.48
C GLU A 69 8.20 5.22 -6.72
N GLY A 70 7.02 5.19 -7.34
CA GLY A 70 5.77 5.52 -6.65
C GLY A 70 5.49 4.63 -5.43
N CYS A 71 5.77 3.33 -5.52
CA CYS A 71 5.65 2.40 -4.38
C CYS A 71 6.75 2.58 -3.33
N ARG A 72 7.93 3.10 -3.69
CA ARG A 72 9.04 3.37 -2.76
C ARG A 72 8.84 4.67 -2.01
N ARG A 73 8.38 5.71 -2.70
CA ARG A 73 8.16 7.05 -2.14
C ARG A 73 6.96 7.13 -1.22
N TYR A 74 5.96 6.28 -1.43
CA TYR A 74 4.77 6.31 -0.60
C TYR A 74 5.07 5.76 0.80
N HIS A 75 4.99 6.63 1.80
CA HIS A 75 5.05 6.29 3.22
C HIS A 75 3.69 6.58 3.84
N CYS A 76 2.94 5.53 4.21
CA CYS A 76 1.73 5.71 4.98
C CYS A 76 2.06 6.25 6.38
N GLN A 77 1.06 6.80 7.07
CA GLN A 77 1.28 7.39 8.40
C GLN A 77 1.90 6.39 9.38
N LEU A 78 1.46 5.12 9.38
CA LEU A 78 2.04 4.08 10.23
C LEU A 78 3.52 3.80 9.90
N PHE A 79 3.88 3.82 8.62
CA PHE A 79 5.28 3.69 8.21
C PHE A 79 6.11 4.84 8.75
N SER A 80 5.62 6.08 8.61
CA SER A 80 6.31 7.27 9.12
C SER A 80 6.47 7.24 10.64
N ALA A 81 5.41 6.87 11.37
CA ALA A 81 5.45 6.72 12.82
C ALA A 81 6.49 5.68 13.27
N LEU A 82 6.57 4.53 12.60
CA LEU A 82 7.60 3.51 12.87
C LEU A 82 9.01 4.01 12.50
N ALA A 83 9.15 4.75 11.40
CA ALA A 83 10.44 5.30 10.96
C ALA A 83 10.97 6.38 11.92
N GLU A 84 10.06 7.15 12.51
CA GLU A 84 10.35 8.21 13.49
C GLU A 84 10.47 7.67 14.93
N GLY A 85 10.17 6.39 15.15
CA GLY A 85 10.24 5.75 16.47
C GLY A 85 9.07 6.12 17.39
N GLU A 86 7.99 6.69 16.86
CA GLU A 86 6.75 7.00 17.60
C GLU A 86 6.00 5.71 18.00
N VAL A 87 6.21 4.62 17.26
CA VAL A 87 5.70 3.28 17.56
C VAL A 87 6.78 2.23 17.32
N SER A 88 6.72 1.13 18.07
CA SER A 88 7.53 -0.06 17.84
C SER A 88 6.98 -0.92 16.70
N LEU A 89 7.80 -1.82 16.15
CA LEU A 89 7.34 -2.75 15.11
C LEU A 89 6.17 -3.64 15.58
N PRO A 90 6.16 -4.24 16.80
CA PRO A 90 5.02 -5.00 17.29
C PRO A 90 3.73 -4.18 17.37
N GLU A 91 3.80 -2.93 17.86
CA GLU A 91 2.64 -2.03 17.91
C GLU A 91 2.14 -1.70 16.50
N ALA A 92 3.04 -1.46 15.55
CA ALA A 92 2.67 -1.22 14.16
C ALA A 92 2.01 -2.46 13.51
N LEU A 93 2.51 -3.66 13.78
CA LEU A 93 1.89 -4.90 13.29
C LEU A 93 0.50 -5.12 13.91
N ALA A 94 0.29 -4.78 15.18
CA ALA A 94 -1.03 -4.83 15.80
C ALA A 94 -2.04 -3.88 15.13
N VAL A 95 -1.58 -2.68 14.70
CA VAL A 95 -2.41 -1.74 13.92
C VAL A 95 -2.77 -2.33 12.55
N VAL A 96 -1.82 -3.01 11.89
CA VAL A 96 -2.08 -3.71 10.63
C VAL A 96 -3.13 -4.81 10.82
N ASP A 97 -3.00 -5.63 11.85
CA ASP A 97 -3.96 -6.71 12.12
C ASP A 97 -5.35 -6.17 12.45
N GLY A 98 -5.44 -5.08 13.20
CA GLY A 98 -6.70 -4.38 13.46
C GLY A 98 -7.37 -3.88 12.17
N ALA A 99 -6.61 -3.31 11.24
CA ALA A 99 -7.14 -2.88 9.94
C ALA A 99 -7.71 -4.07 9.15
N HIS A 100 -6.98 -5.19 9.08
CA HIS A 100 -7.43 -6.40 8.38
C HIS A 100 -8.65 -7.03 9.03
N ALA A 101 -8.73 -7.07 10.36
CA ALA A 101 -9.89 -7.58 11.07
C ALA A 101 -11.15 -6.74 10.79
N LEU A 102 -11.01 -5.41 10.84
CA LEU A 102 -12.10 -4.50 10.50
C LEU A 102 -12.54 -4.67 9.04
N LEU A 103 -11.60 -4.74 8.10
CA LEU A 103 -11.91 -4.96 6.68
C LEU A 103 -12.60 -6.31 6.42
N ALA A 104 -12.17 -7.37 7.11
CA ALA A 104 -12.76 -8.71 6.98
C ALA A 104 -14.17 -8.80 7.59
N ALA A 105 -14.45 -8.01 8.63
CA ALA A 105 -15.78 -7.97 9.27
C ALA A 105 -16.83 -7.22 8.43
N GLN A 106 -16.41 -6.49 7.40
CA GLN A 106 -17.33 -5.74 6.55
C GLN A 106 -17.75 -6.54 5.32
N GLY A 107 -19.05 -6.47 5.00
CA GLY A 107 -19.63 -7.06 3.80
C GLY A 107 -19.35 -6.22 2.55
N ALA A 108 -20.40 -5.88 1.80
CA ALA A 108 -20.25 -5.03 0.61
C ALA A 108 -19.97 -3.56 1.00
N GLY A 109 -18.72 -3.13 0.87
CA GLY A 109 -18.28 -1.74 1.04
C GLY A 109 -17.59 -1.45 2.38
N ARG A 110 -16.98 -0.26 2.48
CA ARG A 110 -16.33 0.23 3.71
C ARG A 110 -17.22 1.26 4.41
N GLY A 111 -17.68 0.90 5.61
CA GLY A 111 -18.43 1.74 6.52
C GLY A 111 -17.54 2.72 7.29
N PRO A 112 -18.15 3.65 8.04
CA PRO A 112 -17.48 4.79 8.66
C PRO A 112 -16.41 4.39 9.69
N GLU A 113 -16.58 3.27 10.39
CA GLU A 113 -15.61 2.76 11.35
C GLU A 113 -14.28 2.38 10.68
N VAL A 114 -14.36 1.63 9.57
CA VAL A 114 -13.18 1.25 8.78
C VAL A 114 -12.48 2.50 8.24
N GLU A 115 -13.25 3.44 7.67
CA GLU A 115 -12.67 4.66 7.11
C GLU A 115 -12.00 5.52 8.19
N ALA A 116 -12.61 5.65 9.37
CA ALA A 116 -12.00 6.36 10.50
C ALA A 116 -10.71 5.69 10.98
N TYR A 117 -10.67 4.36 11.03
CA TYR A 117 -9.47 3.61 11.38
C TYR A 117 -8.35 3.82 10.36
N LEU A 118 -8.67 3.72 9.07
CA LEU A 118 -7.71 3.93 7.97
C LEU A 118 -7.18 5.37 7.95
N ASP A 119 -8.06 6.35 8.18
CA ASP A 119 -7.69 7.76 8.25
C ASP A 119 -6.73 8.03 9.41
N ARG A 120 -7.03 7.50 10.59
CA ARG A 120 -6.22 7.68 11.81
C ARG A 120 -4.83 7.07 11.69
N HIS A 121 -4.72 5.89 11.11
CA HIS A 121 -3.50 5.08 11.18
C HIS A 121 -2.68 5.07 9.90
N PHE A 122 -3.29 5.27 8.72
CA PHE A 122 -2.62 5.08 7.43
C PHE A 122 -2.59 6.34 6.57
N ARG A 123 -3.62 7.20 6.61
CA ARG A 123 -3.76 8.33 5.64
C ARG A 123 -3.47 9.73 6.22
N GLY A 124 -3.55 9.92 7.53
CA GLY A 124 -3.65 11.23 8.20
C GLY A 124 -2.51 12.24 8.01
N ARG A 125 -1.31 11.86 7.55
CA ARG A 125 -0.24 12.84 7.23
C ARG A 125 -0.36 13.49 5.83
N HIS A 126 -1.27 13.02 4.96
CA HIS A 126 -1.40 13.49 3.57
C HIS A 126 -2.75 14.11 3.20
N ARG A 127 -3.62 14.41 4.17
CA ARG A 127 -4.73 15.36 3.94
C ARG A 127 -4.17 16.80 3.97
N ARG A 128 -3.42 17.17 2.92
CA ARG A 128 -3.23 18.58 2.56
C ARG A 128 -4.36 18.99 1.64
#